data_AF-A0A6M4GC20-F1
#
_entry.id   AF-A0A6M4GC20-F1
#
_cell.length_a   1.000
_cell.length_b   1.000
_cell.length_c   1.000
_cell.angle_alpha   90.00
_cell.angle_beta   90.00
_cell.angle_gamma   90.00
#
_symmetry.space_group_name_H-M   'P 1'
#
loop_
_entity.id
_entity.type
_entity.pdbx_description
1 polymer ?
#
loop_
_entity_poly.entity_id
_entity_poly.type
_entity_poly.pdbx_seq_one_letter_code
_entity_poly.pdbx_strand_id
1 'polypeptide(L)'
;MDPIEKAARALCQLQGEDGDDVMAGSPRWTHYRAQVLLLVEALREPSQAMKEAGSEIIRHVGSEESSMGHESDAANVWRFMIDMLCRSNGNWKAHKN
;
A
#
# COMPACT_ATOMS: atom_id res chain seq x y z
N MET A 1 13.51 0.18 -7.32
CA MET A 1 12.58 -0.93 -7.10
C MET A 1 11.31 -0.36 -6.50
N ASP A 2 10.20 -0.51 -7.20
CA ASP A 2 8.87 -0.06 -6.74
C ASP A 2 8.39 -0.91 -5.54
N PRO A 3 7.64 -0.36 -4.56
CA PRO A 3 7.17 -1.14 -3.41
C PRO A 3 6.34 -2.39 -3.76
N ILE A 4 5.59 -2.39 -4.88
CA ILE A 4 4.85 -3.58 -5.31
C ILE A 4 5.81 -4.67 -5.79
N GLU A 5 6.84 -4.31 -6.58
CA GLU A 5 7.91 -5.24 -6.95
C GLU A 5 8.62 -5.80 -5.71
N LYS A 6 8.95 -4.95 -4.74
CA LYS A 6 9.60 -5.39 -3.49
C LYS A 6 8.75 -6.40 -2.73
N ALA A 7 7.45 -6.15 -2.60
CA ALA A 7 6.51 -7.07 -1.94
C ALA A 7 6.31 -8.36 -2.74
N ALA A 8 6.26 -8.29 -4.07
CA ALA A 8 6.13 -9.46 -4.93
C ALA A 8 7.37 -10.37 -4.83
N ARG A 9 8.57 -9.80 -4.77
CA ARG A 9 9.82 -10.54 -4.51
C ARG A 9 9.84 -11.18 -3.12
N ALA A 10 9.27 -10.52 -2.10
CA ALA A 10 9.12 -11.12 -0.78
C ALA A 10 8.19 -12.35 -0.81
N LEU A 11 7.16 -12.36 -1.65
CA LEU A 11 6.32 -13.55 -1.86
C LEU A 11 7.09 -14.69 -2.53
N CYS A 12 7.97 -14.41 -3.51
CA CYS A 12 8.86 -15.44 -4.07
C CYS A 12 9.74 -16.06 -2.98
N GLN A 13 10.37 -15.23 -2.15
CA GLN A 13 11.21 -15.70 -1.03
C GLN A 13 10.43 -16.58 -0.05
N LEU A 14 9.17 -16.24 0.24
CA LEU A 14 8.29 -17.06 1.09
C LEU A 14 8.05 -18.46 0.50
N GLN A 15 8.02 -18.59 -0.83
CA GLN A 15 7.86 -19.86 -1.53
C GLN A 15 9.20 -20.60 -1.77
N GLY A 16 10.33 -20.05 -1.31
CA GLY A 16 11.65 -20.60 -1.57
C GLY A 16 12.12 -20.41 -3.02
N GLU A 17 11.55 -19.44 -3.73
CA GLU A 17 11.81 -19.16 -5.13
C GLU A 17 12.65 -17.87 -5.29
N ASP A 18 13.53 -17.83 -6.28
CA ASP A 18 14.20 -16.58 -6.67
C ASP A 18 13.24 -15.72 -7.50
N GLY A 19 13.03 -14.48 -7.09
CA GLY A 19 12.16 -13.54 -7.79
C GLY A 19 12.67 -13.14 -9.17
N ASP A 20 13.99 -13.21 -9.40
CA ASP A 20 14.63 -12.91 -10.69
C ASP A 20 14.66 -14.10 -11.66
N ASP A 21 14.34 -15.31 -11.20
CA ASP A 21 14.21 -16.47 -12.07
C ASP A 21 13.17 -16.21 -13.16
N VAL A 22 13.50 -16.56 -14.40
CA VAL A 22 12.57 -16.39 -15.52
C VAL A 22 11.56 -17.52 -15.54
N MET A 23 10.28 -17.17 -15.43
CA MET A 23 9.15 -18.09 -15.53
C MET A 23 8.17 -17.55 -16.58
N ALA A 24 7.85 -18.38 -17.59
CA ALA A 24 6.97 -18.00 -18.70
C ALA A 24 7.37 -16.69 -19.42
N GLY A 25 8.68 -16.44 -19.54
CA GLY A 25 9.21 -15.29 -20.29
C GLY A 25 9.29 -13.98 -19.51
N SER A 26 8.97 -13.97 -18.21
CA SER A 26 9.15 -12.81 -17.33
C SER A 26 9.78 -13.20 -15.99
N PRO A 27 10.37 -12.25 -15.24
CA PRO A 27 10.83 -12.52 -13.89
C PRO A 27 9.69 -13.05 -13.02
N ARG A 28 9.96 -14.06 -12.21
CA ARG A 28 8.97 -14.76 -11.40
C ARG A 28 8.13 -13.82 -10.53
N TRP A 29 8.74 -12.76 -9.97
CA TRP A 29 8.03 -11.79 -9.15
C TRP A 29 6.84 -11.13 -9.87
N THR A 30 6.87 -10.98 -11.21
CA THR A 30 5.78 -10.32 -11.95
C THR A 30 4.46 -11.09 -11.83
N HIS A 31 4.52 -12.40 -11.60
CA HIS A 31 3.35 -13.28 -11.43
C HIS A 31 2.68 -13.12 -10.06
N TYR A 32 3.38 -12.53 -9.09
CA TYR A 32 2.84 -12.23 -7.75
C TYR A 32 2.23 -10.82 -7.63
N ARG A 33 2.35 -10.01 -8.68
CA ARG A 33 1.97 -8.59 -8.64
C ARG A 33 0.49 -8.37 -8.37
N ALA A 34 -0.38 -9.18 -8.97
CA ALA A 34 -1.82 -9.08 -8.77
C ALA A 34 -2.22 -9.39 -7.32
N GLN A 35 -1.61 -10.41 -6.70
CA GLN A 35 -1.86 -10.76 -5.29
C GLN A 35 -1.42 -9.61 -4.37
N VAL A 36 -0.27 -8.98 -4.64
CA VAL A 36 0.20 -7.83 -3.85
C VAL A 36 -0.76 -6.64 -3.97
N LEU A 37 -1.22 -6.31 -5.18
CA LEU A 37 -2.16 -5.21 -5.37
C LEU A 37 -3.49 -5.44 -4.64
N LEU A 38 -4.02 -6.66 -4.68
CA LEU A 38 -5.23 -7.03 -3.93
C LEU A 38 -5.03 -6.88 -2.41
N LEU A 39 -3.87 -7.28 -1.91
CA LEU A 39 -3.54 -7.13 -0.49
C LEU A 39 -3.40 -5.65 -0.09
N VAL A 40 -2.76 -4.84 -0.91
CA VAL A 40 -2.63 -3.39 -0.69
C VAL A 40 -4.00 -2.71 -0.70
N GLU A 41 -4.88 -3.07 -1.63
CA GLU A 41 -6.26 -2.56 -1.68
C GLU A 41 -7.06 -2.97 -0.43
N ALA A 42 -6.89 -4.21 0.06
CA ALA A 42 -7.55 -4.65 1.30
C ALA A 42 -7.10 -3.84 2.53
N LEU A 43 -5.89 -3.27 2.50
CA LEU A 43 -5.33 -2.40 3.53
C LEU A 43 -5.69 -0.92 3.36
N ARG A 44 -6.51 -0.58 2.36
CA ARG A 44 -6.83 0.81 2.01
C ARG A 44 -7.46 1.59 3.16
N GLU A 45 -8.27 0.95 3.98
CA GLU A 45 -8.87 1.59 5.16
C GLU A 45 -8.00 1.37 6.41
N PRO A 46 -7.48 2.45 7.02
CA PRO A 46 -6.64 2.32 8.21
C PRO A 46 -7.49 2.01 9.44
N SER A 47 -6.92 1.21 10.35
CA SER A 47 -7.52 0.95 11.66
C SER A 47 -7.49 2.21 12.53
N GLN A 48 -8.29 2.24 13.60
CA GLN A 48 -8.32 3.36 14.53
C GLN A 48 -6.93 3.64 15.14
N ALA A 49 -6.21 2.61 15.55
CA ALA A 49 -4.84 2.74 16.08
C ALA A 49 -3.86 3.36 15.05
N MET A 50 -4.03 3.08 13.76
CA MET A 50 -3.22 3.71 12.71
C MET A 50 -3.54 5.20 12.54
N LYS A 51 -4.81 5.58 12.66
CA LYS A 51 -5.22 6.99 12.63
C LYS A 51 -4.65 7.76 13.81
N GLU A 52 -4.73 7.19 15.00
CA GLU A 52 -4.17 7.78 16.22
C GLU A 52 -2.65 7.98 16.09
N ALA A 53 -1.92 6.94 15.69
CA ALA A 53 -0.48 7.03 15.49
C ALA A 53 -0.09 8.08 14.42
N GLY A 54 -0.81 8.15 13.30
CA GLY A 54 -0.58 9.16 12.27
C GLY A 54 -0.93 10.58 12.74
N SER A 55 -1.97 10.72 13.58
CA SER A 55 -2.42 12.02 14.09
C SER A 55 -1.40 12.68 15.02
N GLU A 56 -0.57 11.89 15.71
CA GLU A 56 0.49 12.43 16.57
C GLU A 56 1.45 13.33 15.79
N ILE A 57 1.80 12.95 14.56
CA ILE A 57 2.69 13.75 13.71
C ILE A 57 1.97 15.01 13.23
N ILE A 58 0.69 14.90 12.84
CA ILE A 58 -0.10 16.00 12.28
C ILE A 58 -0.37 17.09 13.33
N ARG A 59 -0.60 16.70 14.59
CA ARG A 59 -0.72 17.62 15.74
C ARG A 59 0.46 18.59 15.86
N HIS A 60 1.66 18.15 15.49
CA HIS A 60 2.86 19.00 15.56
C HIS A 60 2.94 20.02 14.41
N VAL A 61 2.18 19.84 13.33
CA VAL A 61 2.18 20.71 12.15
C VAL A 61 1.09 21.79 12.25
N GLY A 62 -0.06 21.48 12.84
CA GLY A 62 -1.17 22.43 13.04
C GLY A 62 -1.87 22.18 14.37
N SER A 63 -1.45 22.89 15.43
CA SER A 63 -1.95 22.67 16.79
C SER A 63 -3.38 23.20 17.05
N GLU A 64 -3.94 23.97 16.11
CA GLU A 64 -5.26 24.60 16.27
C GLU A 64 -6.43 23.66 15.88
N GLU A 65 -6.14 22.53 15.24
CA GLU A 65 -7.15 21.55 14.87
C GLU A 65 -7.54 20.62 16.03
N SER A 66 -8.78 20.13 15.98
CA SER A 66 -9.24 19.11 16.92
C SER A 66 -8.52 17.77 16.69
N SER A 67 -8.40 16.95 17.74
CA SER A 67 -7.83 15.60 17.64
C SER A 67 -8.50 14.74 16.56
N MET A 68 -9.83 14.89 16.40
CA MET A 68 -10.61 14.22 15.36
C MET A 68 -10.23 14.68 13.94
N GLY A 69 -9.87 15.96 13.78
CA GLY A 69 -9.35 16.51 12.53
C GLY A 69 -8.03 15.86 12.16
N HIS A 70 -7.08 15.80 13.10
CA HIS A 70 -5.77 15.17 12.88
C HIS A 70 -5.87 13.67 12.56
N GLU A 71 -6.78 12.93 13.21
CA GLU A 71 -7.04 11.52 12.89
C GLU A 71 -7.66 11.34 11.50
N SER A 72 -8.56 12.24 11.10
CA SER A 72 -9.14 12.26 9.75
C SER A 72 -8.07 12.50 8.69
N ASP A 73 -7.17 13.45 8.94
CA ASP A 73 -6.07 13.74 8.02
C ASP A 73 -5.08 12.59 7.92
N ALA A 74 -4.73 11.96 9.05
CA ALA A 74 -3.90 10.75 9.05
C ALA A 74 -4.53 9.64 8.21
N ALA A 75 -5.85 9.45 8.33
CA ALA A 75 -6.58 8.48 7.54
C ALA A 75 -6.57 8.81 6.03
N ASN A 76 -6.69 10.09 5.68
CA ASN A 76 -6.67 10.54 4.28
C ASN A 76 -5.28 10.41 3.65
N VAL A 77 -4.23 10.79 4.38
CA VAL A 77 -2.84 10.59 3.95
C VAL A 77 -2.57 9.11 3.66
N TRP A 78 -3.01 8.21 4.55
CA TRP A 78 -2.91 6.77 4.32
C TRP A 78 -3.59 6.33 3.01
N ARG A 79 -4.86 6.69 2.83
CA ARG A 79 -5.63 6.34 1.62
C ARG A 79 -4.96 6.86 0.35
N PHE A 80 -4.42 8.09 0.38
CA PHE A 80 -3.71 8.65 -0.78
C PHE A 80 -2.42 7.88 -1.11
N MET A 81 -1.65 7.46 -0.10
CA MET A 81 -0.47 6.63 -0.33
C MET A 81 -0.83 5.28 -0.94
N ILE A 82 -1.88 4.61 -0.43
CA ILE A 82 -2.38 3.34 -0.98
C ILE A 82 -2.88 3.53 -2.41
N ASP A 83 -3.69 4.56 -2.67
CA ASP A 83 -4.20 4.86 -4.01
C ASP A 83 -3.05 5.12 -5.00
N MET A 84 -1.97 5.78 -4.57
CA MET A 84 -0.78 6.01 -5.40
C MET A 84 0.02 4.73 -5.68
N LEU A 85 0.14 3.83 -4.68
CA LEU A 85 0.75 2.51 -4.86
C LEU A 85 -0.01 1.68 -5.92
N CYS A 86 -1.34 1.73 -5.92
CA CYS A 86 -2.17 1.04 -6.90
C CYS A 86 -2.12 1.69 -8.31
N ARG A 87 -2.04 3.03 -8.39
CA ARG A 87 -2.09 3.79 -9.66
C ARG A 87 -0.78 3.83 -10.44
N SER A 88 0.36 3.88 -9.76
CA SER A 88 1.69 3.99 -10.38
C SER A 88 2.03 2.82 -11.33
N ASN A 89 1.18 1.80 -11.36
CA ASN A 89 1.47 0.48 -11.87
C ASN A 89 0.52 0.01 -13.00
N GLY A 90 -0.15 0.94 -13.68
CA GLY A 90 -0.78 0.75 -14.99
C GLY A 90 -2.06 -0.10 -14.96
N ASN A 91 -3.21 0.56 -15.20
CA ASN A 91 -4.54 -0.03 -15.43
C ASN A 91 -5.31 -0.61 -14.22
N TRP A 92 -5.18 -0.04 -13.01
CA TRP A 92 -6.16 -0.31 -11.96
C TRP A 92 -7.47 0.47 -12.21
N LYS A 93 -8.53 -0.23 -12.65
CA LYS A 93 -9.90 0.28 -12.57
C LYS A 93 -10.48 -0.17 -11.23
N ALA A 94 -10.73 0.79 -10.34
CA ALA A 94 -11.44 0.53 -9.09
C ALA A 94 -12.77 -0.18 -9.39
N HIS A 95 -12.95 -1.41 -8.91
CA HIS A 95 -14.26 -2.04 -8.87
C HIS A 95 -15.10 -1.26 -7.85
N LYS A 96 -15.95 -0.36 -8.35
CA LYS A 96 -17.04 0.20 -7.56
C LYS A 96 -18.10 -0.89 -7.43
N ASN A 97 -18.32 -1.38 -6.21
CA ASN A 97 -19.58 -2.01 -5.83
C ASN A 97 -20.63 -0.92 -5.58
#